data_AF-A0A3S1FWK3-F1
#
_entry.id   AF-A0A3S1FWK3-F1
#
_cell.length_a   1.000
_cell.length_b   1.000
_cell.length_c   1.000
_cell.angle_alpha   90.00
_cell.angle_beta   90.00
_cell.angle_gamma   90.00
#
_symmetry.space_group_name_H-M   'P 1'
#
loop_
_entity.id
_entity.type
_entity.pdbx_description
1 polymer ?
#
loop_
_entity_poly.entity_id
_entity_poly.type
_entity_poly.pdbx_seq_one_letter_code
_entity_poly.pdbx_strand_id
1 'polypeptide(L)'
;VNRLVAQLGTAIRAAAGVALIASVLVLAGALAAGNRARIHDAVVLKTLGATRKTLIAAFSLEYMLIGLATAIFALAAGGVAAWFVVARIMTLPSHFMPDVAVATIVFALVVTVGIGLAGTWRVLGHKAAPVLRNL
;
A
#
# COMPACT_ATOMS: atom_id res chain seq x y z
N VAL A 1 6.20 29.43 -26.14
CA VAL A 1 5.24 28.40 -25.64
C VAL A 1 5.95 27.18 -25.03
N ASN A 2 6.91 26.55 -25.73
CA ASN A 2 7.60 25.35 -25.23
C ASN A 2 8.32 25.52 -23.87
N ARG A 3 8.88 26.71 -23.59
CA ARG A 3 9.59 27.00 -22.33
C ARG A 3 8.64 27.09 -21.11
N LEU A 4 7.43 27.62 -21.30
CA LEU A 4 6.40 27.68 -20.25
C LEU A 4 5.83 26.29 -19.95
N VAL A 5 5.53 25.50 -20.99
CA VAL A 5 5.07 24.11 -20.82
C VAL A 5 6.12 23.26 -20.11
N ALA A 6 7.40 23.42 -20.47
CA ALA A 6 8.50 22.75 -19.78
C ALA A 6 8.61 23.16 -18.30
N GLN A 7 8.54 24.47 -18.00
CA GLN A 7 8.57 24.97 -16.61
C GLN A 7 7.40 24.45 -15.78
N LEU A 8 6.17 24.45 -16.33
CA LEU A 8 5.01 23.87 -15.67
C LEU A 8 5.19 22.37 -15.43
N GLY A 9 5.68 21.62 -16.41
CA GLY A 9 5.97 20.19 -16.25
C GLY A 9 7.00 19.92 -15.15
N THR A 10 8.05 20.75 -15.05
CA THR A 10 9.03 20.63 -13.96
C THR A 10 8.46 20.98 -12.60
N ALA A 11 7.62 22.02 -12.51
CA ALA A 11 6.99 22.42 -11.26
C ALA A 11 6.01 21.35 -10.75
N ILE A 12 5.18 20.80 -11.64
CA ILE A 12 4.25 19.70 -11.31
C ILE A 12 5.02 18.45 -10.86
N ARG A 13 6.11 18.09 -11.56
CA ARG A 13 6.96 16.96 -11.15
C ARG A 13 7.60 17.18 -9.78
N ALA A 14 8.07 18.40 -9.50
CA ALA A 14 8.64 18.73 -8.19
C ALA A 14 7.59 18.63 -7.09
N ALA A 15 6.40 19.19 -7.29
CA ALA A 15 5.29 19.10 -6.35
C ALA A 15 4.84 17.66 -6.11
N ALA A 16 4.71 16.87 -7.18
CA ALA A 16 4.40 15.44 -7.08
C ALA A 16 5.49 14.68 -6.30
N GLY A 17 6.77 15.00 -6.52
CA GLY A 17 7.88 14.41 -5.78
C GLY A 17 7.79 14.66 -4.28
N VAL A 18 7.49 15.90 -3.87
CA VAL A 18 7.29 16.25 -2.45
C VAL A 18 6.10 15.50 -1.86
N ALA A 19 4.99 15.42 -2.58
CA ALA A 19 3.81 14.67 -2.15
C ALA A 19 4.12 13.18 -1.94
N LEU A 20 4.85 12.56 -2.87
CA LEU A 20 5.26 11.15 -2.77
C LEU A 20 6.17 10.91 -1.55
N ILE A 21 7.14 11.79 -1.30
CA ILE A 21 8.01 11.69 -0.12
C ILE A 21 7.17 11.76 1.16
N ALA A 22 6.25 12.72 1.25
CA ALA A 22 5.37 12.87 2.40
C ALA A 22 4.51 11.61 2.63
N SER A 23 3.92 11.04 1.58
CA SER A 23 3.13 9.80 1.68
C SER A 23 3.95 8.63 2.19
N VAL A 24 5.19 8.46 1.71
CA VAL A 24 6.08 7.37 2.18
C VAL A 24 6.44 7.55 3.65
N LEU A 25 6.75 8.77 4.09
CA LEU A 25 7.07 9.06 5.49
C LEU A 25 5.87 8.79 6.41
N VAL A 26 4.66 9.20 6.01
CA VAL A 26 3.42 8.93 6.75
C VAL A 26 3.17 7.43 6.86
N LEU A 27 3.32 6.68 5.77
CA LEU A 27 3.14 5.23 5.76
C LEU A 27 4.17 4.54 6.69
N ALA A 28 5.43 4.97 6.64
CA ALA A 28 6.47 4.45 7.53
C ALA A 28 6.13 4.70 9.01
N GLY A 29 5.64 5.90 9.34
CA GLY A 29 5.17 6.23 10.69
C GLY A 29 3.98 5.37 11.16
N ALA A 30 2.98 5.19 10.29
CA ALA A 30 1.81 4.35 10.58
C ALA A 30 2.19 2.88 10.80
N LEU A 31 3.09 2.34 9.97
CA LEU A 31 3.61 0.97 10.12
C LEU A 31 4.42 0.81 11.42
N ALA A 32 5.25 1.80 11.76
CA ALA A 32 6.02 1.78 13.00
C ALA A 32 5.11 1.76 14.24
N ALA A 33 3.98 2.48 14.20
CA ALA A 33 2.98 2.47 15.27
C ALA A 33 2.22 1.13 15.38
N GLY A 34 1.88 0.50 14.25
CA GLY A 34 1.08 -0.73 14.21
C GLY A 34 1.81 -2.02 14.62
N ASN A 35 3.15 -2.00 14.74
CA ASN A 35 3.95 -3.21 14.94
C ASN A 35 3.74 -3.88 16.31
N ARG A 36 3.30 -3.14 17.35
CA ARG A 36 3.09 -3.68 18.70
C ARG A 36 1.80 -4.51 18.84
N ALA A 37 0.73 -4.13 18.14
CA ALA A 37 -0.56 -4.81 18.20
C ALA A 37 -0.51 -6.21 17.56
N ARG A 38 0.16 -6.35 16.41
CA ARG A 38 0.24 -7.62 15.66
C ARG A 38 0.99 -8.74 16.37
N ILE A 39 1.88 -8.39 17.31
CA ILE A 39 2.62 -9.38 18.11
C ILE A 39 1.68 -10.07 19.12
N HIS A 40 0.73 -9.35 19.73
CA HIS A 40 -0.21 -9.94 20.68
C HIS A 40 -1.16 -10.94 20.01
N ASP A 41 -1.75 -10.57 18.85
CA ASP A 41 -2.69 -11.45 18.14
C ASP A 41 -2.02 -12.74 17.65
N ALA A 42 -0.77 -12.64 17.16
CA ALA A 42 -0.01 -13.80 16.72
C ALA A 42 0.32 -14.76 17.87
N VAL A 43 0.54 -14.26 19.08
CA VAL A 43 0.80 -15.09 20.26
C VAL A 43 -0.48 -15.81 20.71
N VAL A 44 -1.62 -15.11 20.75
CA VAL A 44 -2.92 -15.69 21.13
C VAL A 44 -3.36 -16.80 20.16
N LEU A 45 -3.21 -16.59 18.85
CA LEU A 45 -3.52 -17.61 17.84
C LEU A 45 -2.60 -18.84 17.93
N LYS A 46 -1.34 -18.64 18.33
CA LYS A 46 -0.39 -19.75 18.53
C LYS A 46 -0.70 -20.55 19.79
N THR A 47 -1.20 -19.90 20.85
CA THR A 47 -1.68 -20.61 22.05
C THR A 47 -2.94 -21.43 21.79
N LEU A 48 -3.73 -21.09 20.77
CA LEU A 48 -4.90 -21.85 20.32
C LEU A 48 -4.56 -23.01 19.35
N GLY A 49 -3.28 -23.26 19.06
CA GLY A 49 -2.84 -24.40 18.25
C GLY A 49 -2.74 -24.15 16.74
N ALA A 50 -2.81 -22.90 16.28
CA ALA A 50 -2.71 -22.59 14.85
C ALA A 50 -1.33 -22.94 14.27
N THR A 51 -1.31 -23.74 13.20
CA THR A 51 -0.08 -24.05 12.46
C THR A 51 0.41 -22.84 11.65
N ARG A 52 1.71 -22.76 11.34
CA ARG A 52 2.30 -21.65 10.52
C ARG A 52 1.58 -21.43 9.19
N LYS A 53 1.06 -22.49 8.57
CA LYS A 53 0.31 -22.42 7.29
C LYS A 53 -1.03 -21.71 7.44
N THR A 54 -1.78 -22.03 8.50
CA THR A 54 -3.06 -21.38 8.81
C THR A 54 -2.86 -19.88 9.06
N LEU A 55 -1.77 -19.51 9.76
CA LEU A 55 -1.46 -18.12 10.07
C LEU A 55 -1.09 -17.31 8.81
N ILE A 56 -0.28 -17.88 7.91
CA ILE A 56 0.06 -17.25 6.63
C ILE A 56 -1.19 -17.10 5.75
N ALA A 57 -2.06 -18.12 5.70
CA ALA A 57 -3.30 -18.06 4.93
C ALA A 57 -4.24 -16.96 5.46
N ALA A 58 -4.47 -16.90 6.78
CA ALA A 58 -5.31 -15.89 7.41
C ALA A 58 -4.79 -14.46 7.14
N PHE A 59 -3.50 -14.21 7.36
CA PHE A 59 -2.92 -12.88 7.11
C PHE A 59 -2.89 -12.52 5.62
N SER A 60 -2.67 -13.50 4.73
CA SER A 60 -2.74 -13.24 3.29
C SER A 60 -4.13 -12.75 2.87
N LEU A 61 -5.20 -13.36 3.43
CA LEU A 61 -6.58 -12.99 3.13
C LEU A 61 -6.93 -11.59 3.68
N GLU A 62 -6.49 -11.27 4.90
CA GLU A 62 -6.60 -9.92 5.49
C GLU A 62 -5.92 -8.87 4.60
N TYR A 63 -4.65 -9.09 4.24
CA TYR A 63 -3.91 -8.15 3.40
C TYR A 63 -4.47 -8.05 1.98
N MET A 64 -5.02 -9.14 1.43
CA MET A 64 -5.71 -9.11 0.14
C MET A 64 -6.97 -8.24 0.19
N LEU A 65 -7.78 -8.35 1.25
CA LEU A 65 -8.99 -7.54 1.41
C LEU A 65 -8.64 -6.05 1.54
N ILE A 66 -7.68 -5.72 2.40
CA ILE A 66 -7.22 -4.33 2.58
C ILE A 66 -6.60 -3.78 1.29
N GLY A 67 -5.76 -4.58 0.62
CA GLY A 67 -5.14 -4.21 -0.65
C GLY A 67 -6.17 -3.99 -1.76
N LEU A 68 -7.19 -4.84 -1.85
CA LEU A 68 -8.25 -4.72 -2.85
C LEU A 68 -9.10 -3.47 -2.62
N ALA A 69 -9.50 -3.21 -1.38
CA ALA A 69 -10.22 -1.98 -1.03
C ALA A 69 -9.41 -0.73 -1.39
N THR A 70 -8.11 -0.73 -1.07
CA THR A 70 -7.19 0.37 -1.40
C THR A 70 -7.04 0.54 -2.92
N ALA A 71 -6.91 -0.55 -3.68
CA ALA A 71 -6.76 -0.52 -5.13
C ALA A 71 -8.00 0.04 -5.83
N ILE A 72 -9.20 -0.36 -5.39
CA ILE A 72 -10.47 0.17 -5.90
C ILE A 72 -10.56 1.67 -5.62
N PHE A 73 -10.23 2.09 -4.40
CA PHE A 73 -10.21 3.51 -4.04
C PHE A 73 -9.23 4.31 -4.91
N ALA A 74 -8.01 3.79 -5.09
CA ALA A 74 -6.99 4.43 -5.91
C ALA A 74 -7.41 4.55 -7.38
N LEU A 75 -8.03 3.50 -7.95
CA LEU A 75 -8.56 3.56 -9.31
C LEU A 75 -9.69 4.57 -9.46
N ALA A 76 -10.61 4.64 -8.50
CA ALA A 76 -11.70 5.60 -8.54
C ALA A 76 -11.17 7.04 -8.43
N ALA A 77 -10.38 7.33 -7.39
CA ALA A 77 -9.85 8.68 -7.15
C ALA A 77 -8.87 9.12 -8.26
N GLY A 78 -7.92 8.25 -8.61
CA GLY A 78 -6.95 8.50 -9.67
C GLY A 78 -7.59 8.58 -11.05
N GLY A 79 -8.56 7.72 -11.34
CA GLY A 79 -9.33 7.75 -12.58
C GLY A 79 -10.14 9.02 -12.74
N VAL A 80 -10.85 9.47 -11.69
CA VAL A 80 -11.58 10.74 -11.70
C VAL A 80 -10.63 11.93 -11.86
N ALA A 81 -9.51 11.95 -11.13
CA ALA A 81 -8.51 13.00 -11.26
C ALA A 81 -7.91 13.05 -12.68
N ALA A 82 -7.53 11.89 -13.24
CA ALA A 82 -6.98 11.80 -14.59
C ALA A 82 -8.00 12.22 -15.65
N TRP A 83 -9.25 11.74 -15.55
CA TRP A 83 -10.33 12.14 -16.44
C TRP A 83 -10.57 13.65 -16.40
N PHE A 84 -10.62 14.24 -15.20
CA PHE A 84 -10.81 15.68 -15.04
C PHE A 84 -9.67 16.47 -15.68
N VAL A 85 -8.42 16.11 -15.44
CA VAL A 85 -7.25 16.80 -16.01
C VAL A 85 -7.22 16.64 -17.54
N VAL A 86 -7.38 15.43 -18.06
CA VAL A 86 -7.28 15.17 -19.50
C VAL A 86 -8.45 15.79 -20.27
N ALA A 87 -9.68 15.58 -19.80
CA ALA A 87 -10.88 16.03 -20.51
C ALA A 87 -11.15 17.54 -20.34
N ARG A 88 -10.91 18.12 -19.14
CA ARG A 88 -11.26 19.52 -18.87
C ARG A 88 -10.10 20.48 -19.00
N ILE A 89 -8.89 20.09 -18.61
CA ILE A 89 -7.71 20.98 -18.63
C ILE A 89 -6.98 20.87 -19.96
N MET A 90 -6.71 19.63 -20.41
CA MET A 90 -5.96 19.41 -21.64
C MET A 90 -6.84 19.34 -22.89
N THR A 91 -8.16 19.12 -22.75
CA THR A 91 -9.12 18.95 -23.87
C THR A 91 -8.76 17.80 -24.83
N LEU A 92 -8.03 16.78 -24.34
CA LEU A 92 -7.74 15.58 -25.12
C LEU A 92 -8.85 14.52 -24.95
N PRO A 93 -9.06 13.63 -25.94
CA PRO A 93 -9.96 12.49 -25.79
C PRO A 93 -9.44 11.55 -24.70
N SER A 94 -10.19 11.45 -23.60
CA SER A 94 -9.93 10.49 -22.53
C SER A 94 -10.41 9.11 -22.95
N HIS A 95 -9.52 8.13 -22.95
CA HIS A 95 -9.84 6.72 -23.17
C HIS A 95 -9.51 5.95 -21.89
N PHE A 96 -10.47 5.17 -21.41
CA PHE A 96 -10.24 4.27 -20.28
C PHE A 96 -9.53 3.03 -20.80
N MET A 97 -8.38 2.69 -20.21
CA MET A 97 -7.59 1.50 -20.58
C MET A 97 -7.77 0.42 -19.51
N PRO A 98 -8.62 -0.60 -19.74
CA PRO A 98 -8.89 -1.65 -18.77
C PRO A 98 -7.61 -2.40 -18.37
N ASP A 99 -6.70 -2.61 -19.32
CA ASP A 99 -5.44 -3.31 -19.10
C ASP A 99 -4.57 -2.60 -18.05
N VAL A 100 -4.50 -1.27 -18.12
CA VAL A 100 -3.75 -0.45 -17.15
C VAL A 100 -4.44 -0.47 -15.79
N ALA A 101 -5.76 -0.44 -15.76
CA ALA A 101 -6.52 -0.52 -14.52
C ALA A 101 -6.29 -1.87 -13.81
N VAL A 102 -6.39 -2.98 -14.54
CA VAL A 102 -6.14 -4.33 -14.01
C VAL A 102 -4.68 -4.47 -13.56
N ALA A 103 -3.72 -4.01 -14.36
CA ALA A 103 -2.31 -4.04 -13.99
C ALA A 103 -2.04 -3.24 -12.70
N THR A 104 -2.70 -2.08 -12.54
CA THR A 104 -2.57 -1.25 -11.32
C THR A 104 -3.13 -1.97 -10.09
N ILE A 105 -4.30 -2.63 -10.20
CA ILE A 105 -4.85 -3.42 -9.10
C ILE A 105 -3.91 -4.56 -8.73
N VAL A 106 -3.47 -5.34 -9.73
CA VAL A 106 -2.59 -6.50 -9.50
C VAL A 106 -1.28 -6.04 -8.86
N PHE A 107 -0.70 -4.95 -9.36
CA PHE A 107 0.52 -4.37 -8.78
C PHE A 107 0.30 -3.93 -7.33
N ALA A 108 -0.78 -3.21 -7.04
CA ALA A 108 -1.11 -2.78 -5.69
C ALA A 108 -1.28 -3.99 -4.75
N LEU A 109 -2.00 -5.03 -5.17
CA LEU A 109 -2.18 -6.25 -4.39
C LEU A 109 -0.84 -6.96 -4.11
N VAL A 110 -0.01 -7.14 -5.14
CA VAL A 110 1.31 -7.78 -5.00
C VAL A 110 2.18 -6.99 -4.02
N VAL A 111 2.18 -5.66 -4.10
CA VAL A 111 2.94 -4.80 -3.20
C VAL A 111 2.39 -4.85 -1.77
N THR A 112 1.09 -4.69 -1.57
CA THR A 112 0.47 -4.69 -0.23
C THR A 112 0.63 -6.05 0.46
N VAL A 113 0.33 -7.14 -0.24
CA VAL A 113 0.48 -8.50 0.30
C VAL A 113 1.96 -8.83 0.50
N GLY A 114 2.83 -8.49 -0.44
CA GLY A 114 4.27 -8.71 -0.34
C GLY A 114 4.90 -7.99 0.85
N ILE A 115 4.59 -6.70 1.04
CA ILE A 115 5.07 -5.91 2.18
C ILE A 115 4.44 -6.41 3.49
N GLY A 116 3.13 -6.69 3.51
CA GLY A 116 2.42 -7.20 4.68
C GLY A 116 3.01 -8.53 5.15
N LEU A 117 3.19 -9.48 4.23
CA LEU A 117 3.79 -10.78 4.52
C LEU A 117 5.26 -10.66 4.93
N ALA A 118 6.07 -9.84 4.25
CA ALA A 118 7.46 -9.60 4.65
C ALA A 118 7.55 -9.03 6.09
N GLY A 119 6.63 -8.12 6.45
CA GLY A 119 6.47 -7.62 7.82
C GLY A 119 6.16 -8.75 8.81
N THR A 120 5.17 -9.60 8.50
CA THR A 120 4.82 -10.75 9.36
C THR A 120 5.95 -11.77 9.50
N TRP A 121 6.68 -12.08 8.43
CA TRP A 121 7.83 -13.00 8.47
C TRP A 121 8.97 -12.45 9.32
N ARG A 122 9.22 -11.13 9.30
CA ARG A 122 10.22 -10.49 10.16
C ARG A 122 9.82 -10.54 11.64
N VAL A 123 8.53 -10.44 11.94
CA VAL A 123 7.98 -10.57 13.31
C VAL A 123 7.99 -12.03 13.79
N LEU A 124 7.61 -12.99 12.93
CA LEU A 124 7.65 -14.44 13.22
C LEU A 124 9.08 -15.03 13.26
N GLY A 125 10.05 -14.35 12.64
CA GLY A 125 11.48 -14.70 12.64
C GLY A 125 12.22 -14.26 13.90
N HIS A 126 11.68 -13.31 14.67
CA HIS A 126 12.22 -13.01 16.00
C HIS A 126 11.79 -14.11 16.98
N LYS A 127 12.77 -14.84 17.52
CA LYS A 127 12.55 -15.81 18.60
C LYS A 127 11.73 -15.13 19.70
N ALA A 128 10.58 -15.71 20.02
CA ALA A 128 9.64 -15.26 21.07
C ALA A 128 10.19 -15.46 22.50
N ALA A 129 11.51 -15.31 22.70
CA ALA A 129 12.20 -15.53 23.96
C ALA A 129 12.46 -14.25 24.80
N PRO A 130 12.67 -13.04 24.24
CA PRO A 130 12.98 -11.87 25.08
C PRO A 130 11.76 -11.19 25.69
N VAL A 131 10.56 -11.37 25.12
CA VAL A 131 9.36 -10.63 25.55
C VAL A 131 8.78 -11.14 26.88
N LEU A 132 9.14 -12.36 27.30
CA LEU A 132 8.79 -12.91 28.62
C LEU A 132 9.80 -12.56 29.74
N ARG A 133 10.92 -11.89 29.45
CA ARG A 133 11.97 -11.61 30.45
C ARG A 133 11.82 -10.27 31.19
N ASN A 134 10.81 -9.46 30.85
CA ASN A 134 10.58 -8.15 31.46
C ASN A 134 9.12 -7.98 31.93
N LEU A 135 8.44 -9.08 32.27
CA LEU A 135 7.27 -9.03 33.15
C LEU A 135 7.75 -9.23 34.59
#